data_AF-A0A833G111-F1
#
_entry.id   AF-A0A833G111-F1
#
_cell.length_a   1.000
_cell.length_b   1.000
_cell.length_c   1.000
_cell.angle_alpha   90.00
_cell.angle_beta   90.00
_cell.angle_gamma   90.00
#
_symmetry.space_group_name_H-M   'P 1'
#
loop_
_entity.id
_entity.type
_entity.pdbx_description
1 polymer ?
#
loop_
_entity_poly.entity_id
_entity_poly.type
_entity_poly.pdbx_seq_one_letter_code
_entity_poly.pdbx_strand_id
1 'polypeptide(L)'
;PLDTGLIDRLAREHEVLITIEEGAVGGFGSHVLDHLATSGALERGLKVRPLAMPDRFIDQDKPEAMYHAAGLDRAAIVAAVFAALGRSSGETAKPLRA
;
A
#
# COMPACT_ATOMS: atom_id res chain seq x y z
N PRO A 1 5.53 -10.22 -15.77
CA PRO A 1 4.25 -10.79 -15.25
C PRO A 1 4.25 -10.66 -13.72
N LEU A 2 3.10 -10.47 -13.07
CA LEU A 2 3.00 -10.46 -11.61
C LEU A 2 3.22 -11.87 -11.04
N ASP A 3 3.82 -11.96 -9.86
CA ASP A 3 3.84 -13.20 -9.07
C ASP A 3 2.50 -13.33 -8.32
N THR A 4 1.51 -13.88 -9.02
CA THR A 4 0.16 -14.04 -8.48
C THR A 4 0.10 -15.00 -7.31
N GLY A 5 0.97 -16.02 -7.27
CA GLY A 5 1.05 -16.96 -6.15
C GLY A 5 1.50 -16.27 -4.85
N LEU A 6 2.47 -15.36 -4.94
CA LEU A 6 2.86 -14.52 -3.81
C LEU A 6 1.73 -13.58 -3.38
N ILE A 7 1.08 -12.91 -4.33
CA ILE A 7 -0.03 -11.98 -4.04
C ILE A 7 -1.17 -12.71 -3.32
N ASP A 8 -1.58 -13.88 -3.82
CA ASP A 8 -2.65 -14.68 -3.24
C ASP A 8 -2.31 -15.15 -1.83
N ARG A 9 -1.03 -15.50 -1.60
CA ARG A 9 -0.55 -15.87 -0.26
C ARG A 9 -0.64 -14.69 0.70
N LEU A 10 -0.13 -13.52 0.32
CA LEU A 10 -0.18 -12.33 1.16
C LEU A 10 -1.62 -11.90 1.46
N ALA A 11 -2.49 -11.92 0.44
CA ALA A 11 -3.91 -11.60 0.55
C ALA A 11 -4.69 -12.54 1.47
N ARG A 12 -4.27 -13.80 1.60
CA ARG A 12 -4.90 -14.79 2.48
C ARG A 12 -4.40 -14.70 3.92
N GLU A 13 -3.13 -14.37 4.11
CA GLU A 13 -2.46 -14.43 5.42
C GLU A 13 -2.46 -13.10 6.18
N HIS A 14 -2.90 -12.01 5.55
CA HIS A 14 -2.90 -10.67 6.15
C HIS A 14 -4.28 -10.01 6.07
N GLU A 15 -4.59 -9.19 7.08
CA GLU A 15 -5.79 -8.35 7.09
C GLU A 15 -5.66 -7.11 6.18
N VAL A 16 -4.43 -6.62 6.01
CA VAL A 16 -4.11 -5.42 5.23
C VAL A 16 -2.99 -5.73 4.23
N LEU A 17 -3.19 -5.34 2.98
CA LEU A 17 -2.18 -5.35 1.93
C LEU A 17 -1.94 -3.92 1.42
N ILE A 18 -0.69 -3.47 1.45
CA ILE A 18 -0.28 -2.16 0.93
C ILE A 18 0.61 -2.40 -0.29
N THR A 19 0.31 -1.75 -1.41
CA THR A 19 1.22 -1.69 -2.56
C THR A 19 1.87 -0.32 -2.59
N ILE A 20 3.14 -0.24 -3.00
CA ILE A 20 3.89 1.01 -3.08
C ILE A 20 4.54 1.08 -4.45
N GLU A 21 4.39 2.21 -5.13
CA GLU A 21 5.05 2.45 -6.41
C GLU A 21 5.41 3.92 -6.64
N GLU A 22 6.45 4.14 -7.45
CA GLU A 22 6.88 5.48 -7.92
C GLU A 22 6.26 5.83 -9.28
N GLY A 23 5.09 5.26 -9.58
CA GLY A 23 4.24 5.59 -10.72
C GLY A 23 2.95 6.26 -10.27
N ALA A 24 2.24 6.92 -11.18
CA ALA A 24 0.90 7.43 -10.91
C ALA A 24 -0.15 6.29 -10.91
N VAL A 25 -1.41 6.62 -10.64
CA VAL A 25 -2.53 5.67 -10.72
C VAL A 25 -2.56 4.96 -12.08
N GLY A 26 -2.85 3.65 -12.07
CA GLY A 26 -2.84 2.80 -13.28
C GLY A 26 -1.64 1.86 -13.40
N GLY A 27 -0.67 1.95 -12.48
CA GLY A 27 0.52 1.11 -12.47
C GLY A 27 0.38 -0.22 -11.71
N PHE A 28 1.40 -0.55 -10.92
CA PHE A 28 1.52 -1.80 -10.17
C PHE A 28 0.32 -2.06 -9.25
N GLY A 29 -0.11 -1.06 -8.48
CA GLY A 29 -1.23 -1.21 -7.56
C GLY A 29 -2.53 -1.56 -8.29
N SER A 30 -2.75 -0.98 -9.47
CA SER A 30 -3.93 -1.26 -10.30
C SER A 30 -3.94 -2.69 -10.83
N HIS A 31 -2.80 -3.20 -11.31
CA HIS A 31 -2.72 -4.59 -11.78
C HIS A 31 -2.87 -5.60 -10.63
N VAL A 32 -2.33 -5.30 -9.44
CA VAL A 32 -2.55 -6.14 -8.25
C VAL A 32 -4.02 -6.16 -7.86
N LEU A 33 -4.68 -4.99 -7.86
CA LEU A 33 -6.11 -4.89 -7.56
C LEU A 33 -6.98 -5.63 -8.57
N ASP A 34 -6.65 -5.55 -9.87
CA ASP A 34 -7.35 -6.29 -10.93
C ASP A 34 -7.24 -7.81 -10.71
N HIS A 35 -6.04 -8.33 -10.42
CA HIS A 35 -5.84 -9.74 -10.06
C HIS A 35 -6.63 -10.13 -8.80
N LEU A 36 -6.58 -9.32 -7.73
CA LEU A 36 -7.29 -9.61 -6.49
C LEU A 36 -8.82 -9.58 -6.66
N ALA A 37 -9.34 -8.71 -7.52
CA ALA A 37 -10.76 -8.64 -7.84
C ALA A 37 -11.20 -9.85 -8.64
N THR A 38 -10.46 -10.21 -9.70
CA THR A 38 -10.81 -11.31 -10.61
C THR A 38 -10.61 -12.70 -9.99
N SER A 39 -9.70 -12.84 -9.02
CA SER A 39 -9.49 -14.08 -8.24
C SER A 39 -10.45 -14.24 -7.05
N GLY A 40 -11.32 -13.25 -6.78
CA GLY A 40 -12.23 -13.25 -5.64
C GLY A 40 -11.55 -13.01 -4.29
N ALA A 41 -10.27 -12.60 -4.27
CA ALA A 41 -9.52 -12.37 -3.03
C ALA A 41 -10.09 -11.20 -2.20
N LEU A 42 -10.73 -10.22 -2.84
CA LEU A 42 -11.34 -9.06 -2.18
C LEU A 42 -12.64 -9.39 -1.43
N GLU A 43 -13.26 -10.54 -1.70
CA GLU A 43 -14.55 -10.91 -1.09
C GLU A 43 -14.44 -11.34 0.38
N ARG A 44 -13.21 -11.58 0.87
CA ARG A 44 -12.93 -12.10 2.22
C ARG A 44 -12.62 -11.03 3.26
N GLY A 45 -12.88 -9.76 2.96
CA GLY A 45 -12.64 -8.65 3.88
C GLY A 45 -11.19 -8.13 3.93
N LEU A 46 -10.34 -8.53 2.97
CA LEU A 46 -9.00 -7.97 2.82
C LEU A 46 -9.05 -6.47 2.57
N LYS A 47 -8.31 -5.69 3.37
CA LYS A 47 -8.18 -4.25 3.16
C LYS A 47 -6.96 -3.98 2.29
N VAL A 48 -7.17 -3.36 1.12
CA VAL A 48 -6.07 -3.00 0.22
C VAL A 48 -5.90 -1.48 0.18
N ARG A 49 -4.65 -0.98 0.25
CA ARG A 49 -4.34 0.44 0.03
C ARG A 49 -3.17 0.58 -0.93
N PRO A 50 -3.43 0.97 -2.19
CA PRO A 50 -2.37 1.40 -3.08
C PRO A 50 -1.82 2.77 -2.65
N LEU A 51 -0.51 2.85 -2.53
CA LEU A 51 0.26 4.09 -2.40
C LEU A 51 1.03 4.28 -3.70
N ALA A 52 0.71 5.35 -4.41
CA ALA A 52 1.28 5.70 -5.71
C ALA A 52 1.56 7.20 -5.73
N MET A 53 2.36 7.67 -6.70
CA MET A 53 2.55 9.10 -6.91
C MET A 53 1.19 9.77 -7.21
N PRO A 54 0.95 10.99 -6.69
CA PRO A 54 -0.28 11.71 -6.97
C PRO A 54 -0.36 12.06 -8.47
N ASP A 55 -1.57 12.16 -9.00
CA ASP A 55 -1.82 12.55 -10.40
C ASP A 55 -1.61 14.07 -10.61
N ARG A 56 -0.39 14.51 -10.38
CA ARG A 56 0.11 15.87 -10.58
C ARG A 56 1.62 15.84 -10.69
N PHE A 57 2.19 16.86 -11.31
CA PHE A 57 3.63 17.04 -11.30
C PHE A 57 4.13 17.35 -9.88
N ILE A 58 5.33 16.85 -9.58
CA ILE A 58 6.12 17.16 -8.38
C ILE A 58 7.36 17.89 -8.86
N ASP A 59 7.62 19.07 -8.30
CA ASP A 59 8.81 19.84 -8.64
C ASP A 59 10.08 19.10 -8.21
N GLN A 60 11.16 19.31 -8.98
CA GLN A 60 12.45 18.72 -8.67
C GLN A 60 12.98 19.24 -7.34
N ASP A 61 13.32 18.32 -6.45
CA ASP A 61 13.99 18.60 -5.19
C ASP A 61 14.89 17.41 -4.83
N LYS A 62 15.35 17.33 -3.58
CA LYS A 62 15.93 16.12 -2.99
C LYS A 62 14.88 15.00 -3.00
N PRO A 63 15.28 13.75 -3.30
CA PRO A 63 14.36 12.61 -3.35
C PRO A 63 13.46 12.49 -2.11
N GLU A 64 14.00 12.71 -0.90
CA GLU A 64 13.23 12.62 0.34
C GLU A 64 12.13 13.68 0.43
N ALA A 65 12.40 14.90 -0.03
CA ALA A 65 11.41 15.99 -0.09
C ALA A 65 10.34 15.69 -1.13
N MET A 66 10.73 15.11 -2.28
CA MET A 66 9.79 14.69 -3.31
C MET A 66 8.86 13.56 -2.81
N TYR A 67 9.39 12.55 -2.11
CA TYR A 67 8.58 11.48 -1.53
C TYR A 67 7.66 11.96 -0.42
N HIS A 68 8.14 12.88 0.43
CA HIS A 68 7.29 13.52 1.43
C HIS A 68 6.15 14.29 0.75
N ALA A 69 6.44 15.07 -0.29
CA ALA A 69 5.43 15.78 -1.07
C ALA A 69 4.46 14.85 -1.81
N ALA A 70 4.90 13.65 -2.17
CA ALA A 70 4.08 12.59 -2.78
C ALA A 70 3.24 11.81 -1.76
N GLY A 71 3.55 11.88 -0.46
CA GLY A 71 2.96 11.01 0.56
C GLY A 71 3.44 9.56 0.46
N LEU A 72 4.68 9.34 -0.02
CA LEU A 72 5.31 8.02 -0.16
C LEU A 72 6.48 7.82 0.80
N ASP A 73 6.65 8.71 1.77
CA ASP A 73 7.66 8.57 2.79
C ASP A 73 7.26 7.57 3.89
N ARG A 74 8.22 7.30 4.79
CA ARG A 74 8.01 6.40 5.92
C ARG A 74 6.79 6.77 6.76
N ALA A 75 6.59 8.06 7.03
CA ALA A 75 5.51 8.51 7.90
C ALA A 75 4.15 8.26 7.25
N ALA A 76 4.02 8.55 5.96
CA ALA A 76 2.81 8.31 5.19
C ALA A 76 2.48 6.82 5.05
N ILE A 77 3.48 5.97 4.79
CA ILE A 77 3.28 4.51 4.73
C ILE A 77 2.77 3.97 6.07
N VAL A 78 3.39 4.37 7.18
CA VAL A 78 2.97 3.96 8.53
C VAL A 78 1.56 4.46 8.83
N ALA A 79 1.25 5.71 8.49
CA ALA A 79 -0.09 6.27 8.66
C ALA A 79 -1.14 5.48 7.87
N ALA A 80 -0.84 5.10 6.61
CA ALA A 80 -1.74 4.30 5.78
C ALA A 80 -2.01 2.92 6.38
N VAL A 81 -0.99 2.27 6.95
CA VAL A 81 -1.13 0.97 7.64
C VAL A 81 -2.06 1.10 8.85
N PHE A 82 -1.82 2.06 9.74
CA PHE A 82 -2.66 2.23 10.94
C PHE A 82 -4.09 2.66 10.59
N ALA A 83 -4.25 3.54 9.61
CA ALA A 83 -5.56 3.93 9.11
C ALA A 83 -6.33 2.73 8.53
N ALA A 84 -5.67 1.84 7.78
CA ALA A 84 -6.29 0.61 7.29
C ALA A 84 -6.67 -0.35 8.43
N LEU A 85 -5.86 -0.45 9.48
CA LEU A 85 -6.18 -1.21 10.68
C LEU A 85 -7.27 -0.58 11.56
N GLY A 86 -7.72 0.64 11.25
CA GLY A 86 -8.70 1.38 12.07
C GLY A 86 -8.14 1.84 13.41
N ARG A 87 -6.81 2.03 13.51
CA ARG A 87 -6.11 2.46 14.73
C ARG A 87 -5.59 3.87 14.57
N SER A 88 -5.49 4.61 15.67
CA SER A 88 -4.82 5.90 15.66
C SER A 88 -3.30 5.69 15.59
N SER A 89 -2.57 6.54 14.83
CA SER A 89 -1.12 6.40 14.64
C SER A 89 -0.28 6.53 15.94
N GLY A 90 -0.90 6.97 17.04
CA GLY A 90 -0.30 7.03 18.38
C GLY A 90 -0.49 5.76 19.22
N GLU A 91 -1.23 4.77 18.72
CA GLU A 91 -1.44 3.51 19.42
C GLU A 91 -0.22 2.60 19.16
N THR A 92 0.70 2.56 20.13
CA THR A 92 1.94 1.78 20.04
C THR A 92 1.63 0.31 19.77
N ALA A 93 2.00 -0.18 18.58
CA ALA A 93 1.93 -1.59 18.26
C ALA A 93 2.81 -2.38 19.25
N LYS A 94 2.23 -3.40 19.90
CA LYS A 94 2.99 -4.39 20.68
C LYS A 94 4.10 -4.95 19.77
N PRO A 95 5.36 -5.08 20.24
CA PRO A 95 6.45 -5.53 19.39
C PRO A 95 6.10 -6.90 18.79
N LEU A 96 6.20 -7.00 17.46
CA LEU A 96 6.02 -8.24 16.73
C LEU A 96 7.12 -9.20 17.22
N ARG A 97 6.73 -10.30 17.88
CA ARG A 97 7.69 -11.31 18.33
C ARG A 97 8.37 -11.92 17.10
N ALA A 98 9.70 -11.85 17.08
CA ALA A 98 10.56 -12.56 16.12
C ALA A 98 10.50 -14.08 16.35
#